data_AF-A0A6I3DFI3-F1
#
_entry.id   AF-A0A6I3DFI3-F1
#
_cell.length_a   1.000
_cell.length_b   1.000
_cell.length_c   1.000
_cell.angle_alpha   90.00
_cell.angle_beta   90.00
_cell.angle_gamma   90.00
#
_symmetry.space_group_name_H-M   'P 1'
#
loop_
_entity.id
_entity.type
_entity.pdbx_description
1 polymer ?
#
loop_
_entity_poly.entity_id
_entity_poly.type
_entity_poly.pdbx_seq_one_letter_code
_entity_poly.pdbx_strand_id
1 'polypeptide(L)'
;MFNFSGSEIVFLLIVGLVVLGPERLPTVIRQIGKIYGDLRRATQGLEKELLETFDEPLKDFRSTADEIRAGFGQVDLEPTPPMRPEQAQSLTPEELEAIPSETSETTDE
;
A
#
# COMPACT_ATOMS: atom_id res chain seq x y z
N MET A 1 -21.04 12.17 -9.00
CA MET A 1 -22.29 12.95 -8.99
C MET A 1 -22.56 13.40 -7.56
N PHE A 2 -22.00 14.54 -7.18
CA PHE A 2 -22.28 15.32 -5.97
C PHE A 2 -21.77 16.72 -6.32
N ASN A 3 -22.63 17.50 -6.98
CA ASN A 3 -22.28 18.86 -7.35
C ASN A 3 -22.60 19.73 -6.14
N PHE A 4 -21.71 19.72 -5.14
CA PHE A 4 -21.78 20.58 -3.96
C PHE A 4 -21.65 22.05 -4.40
N SER A 5 -22.76 22.58 -4.90
CA SER A 5 -22.95 23.97 -5.27
C SER A 5 -23.20 24.77 -4.00
N GLY A 6 -22.82 26.06 -3.99
CA GLY A 6 -23.12 26.95 -2.87
C GLY A 6 -24.61 26.96 -2.50
N SER A 7 -25.50 26.72 -3.46
CA SER A 7 -26.95 26.57 -3.22
C SER A 7 -27.30 25.39 -2.32
N GLU A 8 -26.58 24.27 -2.44
CA GLU A 8 -26.88 23.04 -1.70
C GLU A 8 -26.42 23.14 -0.24
N ILE A 9 -25.32 23.86 0.02
CA ILE A 9 -24.89 24.23 1.39
C ILE A 9 -25.96 25.08 2.08
N VAL A 10 -26.51 26.08 1.39
CA VAL A 10 -27.57 26.95 1.93
C VAL A 10 -28.83 26.13 2.21
N PHE A 11 -29.21 25.22 1.31
CA PHE A 11 -30.35 24.32 1.51
C PHE A 11 -30.17 23.44 2.75
N LEU A 12 -29.01 22.79 2.91
CA LEU A 12 -28.69 21.98 4.09
C LEU A 12 -28.67 22.79 5.38
N LEU A 13 -28.19 24.03 5.35
CA LEU A 13 -28.27 24.94 6.48
C LEU A 13 -29.72 25.18 6.87
N ILE A 14 -30.60 25.54 5.92
CA ILE A 14 -32.02 25.76 6.20
C ILE A 14 -32.66 24.51 6.80
N VAL A 15 -32.45 23.34 6.19
CA VAL A 15 -33.00 22.07 6.70
C VAL A 15 -32.48 21.78 8.12
N GLY A 16 -31.18 21.94 8.35
CA GLY A 16 -30.58 21.76 9.67
C GLY A 16 -31.13 22.74 10.70
N LEU A 17 -31.34 24.00 10.33
CA LEU A 17 -31.94 25.02 11.20
C LEU A 17 -33.40 24.71 11.51
N VAL A 18 -34.18 24.15 10.58
CA VAL A 18 -35.58 23.80 10.82
C VAL A 18 -35.71 22.56 11.68
N VAL A 19 -34.92 21.52 11.41
CA VAL A 19 -34.98 20.24 12.13
C VAL A 19 -34.43 20.37 13.54
N LEU A 20 -33.25 20.97 13.69
CA LEU A 20 -32.56 21.06 14.97
C LEU A 20 -32.87 22.37 15.71
N GLY A 21 -33.11 23.46 14.98
CA GLY A 21 -33.28 24.81 15.52
C GLY A 21 -31.98 25.63 15.45
N PRO A 22 -32.05 26.95 15.20
CA PRO A 22 -30.88 27.83 15.10
C PRO A 22 -30.10 27.94 16.41
N GLU A 23 -30.74 27.72 17.56
CA GLU A 23 -30.08 27.77 18.87
C GLU A 23 -29.35 26.46 19.21
N ARG A 24 -29.83 25.33 18.68
CA ARG A 24 -29.29 23.99 18.99
C ARG A 24 -28.13 23.61 18.08
N LEU A 25 -28.16 24.02 16.82
CA LEU A 25 -27.07 23.78 15.86
C LEU A 25 -25.68 24.23 16.37
N PRO A 26 -25.47 25.48 16.82
CA PRO A 26 -24.18 25.91 17.33
C PRO A 26 -23.79 25.18 18.63
N THR A 27 -24.78 24.75 19.42
CA THR A 27 -24.55 23.97 20.64
C THR A 27 -24.00 22.58 20.31
N VAL A 28 -24.56 21.90 19.31
CA VAL A 28 -24.08 20.59 18.85
C VAL A 28 -22.69 20.71 18.21
N ILE A 29 -22.46 21.70 17.36
CA ILE A 29 -21.12 21.94 16.78
C ILE A 29 -20.08 22.17 17.88
N ARG A 30 -20.41 22.95 18.91
CA ARG A 30 -19.51 23.19 20.05
C ARG A 30 -19.19 21.91 20.81
N GLN A 31 -20.18 21.03 21.02
CA GLN A 31 -19.97 19.74 21.69
C GLN A 31 -19.06 18.82 20.87
N ILE A 32 -19.37 18.64 19.58
CA ILE A 32 -18.56 17.83 18.66
C ILE A 32 -17.15 18.42 18.54
N GLY A 33 -17.04 19.75 18.40
CA GLY A 33 -15.78 20.45 18.29
C GLY A 33 -14.91 20.32 19.55
N LYS A 34 -15.52 20.33 20.74
CA LYS A 34 -14.81 20.05 21.99
C LYS A 34 -14.27 18.62 22.01
N ILE A 35 -15.11 17.63 21.70
CA ILE A 35 -14.70 16.21 21.67
C ILE A 35 -13.57 15.99 20.65
N TYR A 36 -13.72 16.54 19.46
CA TYR A 36 -12.70 16.45 18.41
C TYR A 36 -11.40 17.18 18.81
N GLY A 37 -11.52 18.35 19.45
CA GLY A 37 -10.37 19.10 19.96
C GLY A 37 -9.63 18.37 21.06
N ASP A 38 -10.36 17.78 22.01
CA ASP A 38 -9.80 16.98 23.10
C ASP A 38 -9.12 15.72 22.55
N LEU A 39 -9.75 15.04 21.59
CA LEU A 39 -9.16 13.90 20.89
C LEU A 39 -7.89 14.31 20.13
N ARG A 40 -7.92 15.40 19.37
CA ARG A 40 -6.76 15.91 18.63
C ARG A 40 -5.60 16.24 19.57
N ARG A 41 -5.87 16.89 20.70
CA ARG A 41 -4.86 17.24 21.71
C ARG A 41 -4.29 16.00 22.39
N ALA A 42 -5.13 15.02 22.71
CA ALA A 42 -4.69 13.74 23.26
C ALA A 42 -3.75 13.02 22.27
N THR A 43 -4.11 12.95 20.99
CA THR A 43 -3.25 12.39 19.95
C THR A 43 -1.95 13.16 19.79
N GLN A 44 -1.96 14.50 19.87
CA GLN A 44 -0.74 15.32 19.80
C GLN A 44 0.19 15.14 21.00
N GLY A 45 -0.36 14.96 22.21
CA GLY A 45 0.42 14.64 23.40
C GLY A 45 1.09 13.27 23.27
N LEU A 46 0.34 12.27 22.81
CA LEU A 46 0.85 10.93 22.52
C LEU A 46 1.89 10.95 21.41
N GLU A 47 1.65 11.64 20.29
CA GLU A 47 2.63 11.78 19.21
C GLU A 47 3.93 12.38 19.75
N LYS A 48 3.87 13.42 20.58
CA LYS A 48 5.07 14.03 21.15
C LYS A 48 5.84 13.08 22.08
N GLU A 49 5.15 12.41 23.00
CA GLU A 49 5.77 11.45 23.92
C GLU A 49 6.29 10.20 23.18
N LEU A 50 5.57 9.73 22.16
CA LEU A 50 5.96 8.60 21.34
C LEU A 50 7.14 8.98 20.43
N LEU A 51 7.16 10.14 19.78
CA LEU A 51 8.34 10.55 19.00
C LEU A 51 9.57 10.72 19.90
N GLU A 52 9.44 11.37 21.06
CA GLU A 52 10.56 11.50 22.01
C GLU A 52 11.04 10.14 22.53
N THR A 53 10.12 9.21 22.81
CA THR A 53 10.47 7.88 23.34
C THR A 53 10.90 6.90 22.25
N PHE A 54 10.43 7.03 21.02
CA PHE A 54 10.77 6.15 19.89
C PHE A 54 11.97 6.64 19.10
N ASP A 55 12.39 7.90 19.20
CA ASP A 55 13.59 8.39 18.49
C ASP A 55 14.86 7.64 18.91
N GLU A 56 15.00 7.30 20.20
CA GLU A 56 16.10 6.44 20.69
C GLU A 56 16.01 5.00 20.14
N PRO A 57 14.91 4.26 20.34
CA PRO A 57 14.69 2.94 19.75
C PRO A 57 14.84 2.91 18.23
N LEU A 58 14.34 3.92 17.51
CA LEU A 58 14.43 4.00 16.05
C LEU A 58 15.87 4.23 15.61
N LYS A 59 16.64 5.05 16.34
CA LYS A 59 18.06 5.24 16.09
C LYS A 59 18.83 3.95 16.34
N ASP A 60 18.58 3.26 17.45
CA ASP A 60 19.25 2.00 17.80
C ASP A 60 18.86 0.87 16.83
N PHE A 61 17.59 0.80 16.42
CA PHE A 61 17.11 -0.16 15.43
C PHE A 61 17.70 0.13 14.05
N ARG A 62 17.83 1.39 13.65
CA ARG A 62 18.53 1.78 12.40
C ARG A 62 20.00 1.43 12.48
N SER A 63 20.70 1.72 13.57
CA SER A 63 22.09 1.35 13.76
C SER A 63 22.29 -0.17 13.74
N THR A 64 21.40 -0.93 14.39
CA THR A 64 21.42 -2.40 14.37
C THR A 64 21.13 -2.93 12.97
N ALA A 65 20.15 -2.36 12.26
CA ALA A 65 19.84 -2.74 10.89
C ALA A 65 20.98 -2.41 9.91
N ASP A 66 21.67 -1.28 10.10
CA ASP A 66 22.84 -0.90 9.32
C ASP A 66 24.04 -1.80 9.65
N GLU A 67 24.25 -2.18 10.90
CA GLU A 67 25.31 -3.10 11.32
C GLU A 67 25.06 -4.53 10.81
N ILE A 68 23.81 -4.99 10.91
CA ILE A 68 23.32 -6.22 10.26
C ILE A 68 23.60 -6.11 8.77
N ARG A 69 23.15 -5.06 8.10
CA ARG A 69 23.33 -4.88 6.65
C ARG A 69 24.79 -4.77 6.25
N ALA A 70 25.65 -4.17 7.07
CA ALA A 70 27.09 -4.08 6.85
C ALA A 70 27.79 -5.44 7.10
N GLY A 71 27.34 -6.20 8.09
CA GLY A 71 27.81 -7.57 8.39
C GLY A 71 27.35 -8.59 7.35
N PHE A 72 26.12 -8.45 6.84
CA PHE A 72 25.57 -9.25 5.73
C PHE A 72 26.08 -8.76 4.36
N GLY A 73 26.52 -7.51 4.25
CA GLY A 73 27.16 -6.96 3.05
C GLY A 73 28.58 -7.48 2.78
N GLN A 74 29.15 -8.23 3.73
CA GLN A 74 30.39 -9.00 3.55
C GLN A 74 30.14 -10.49 3.28
N VAL A 75 28.89 -10.92 3.10
CA VAL A 75 28.66 -12.19 2.41
C VAL A 75 28.85 -11.90 0.94
N ASP A 76 30.04 -12.20 0.44
CA ASP A 76 30.31 -12.46 -0.96
C ASP A 76 29.22 -13.42 -1.47
N LEU A 77 28.14 -12.86 -1.99
CA LEU A 77 27.48 -13.44 -3.15
C LEU A 77 28.46 -13.18 -4.29
N GLU A 78 29.57 -13.92 -4.27
CA GLU A 78 30.49 -14.03 -5.39
C GLU A 78 29.58 -14.27 -6.61
N PRO A 79 29.58 -13.36 -7.61
CA PRO A 79 28.85 -13.61 -8.83
C PRO A 79 29.49 -14.85 -9.41
N THR A 80 28.81 -16.00 -9.25
CA THR A 80 29.25 -17.28 -9.78
C THR A 80 29.71 -17.02 -11.21
N PRO A 81 30.94 -17.46 -11.59
CA PRO A 81 31.41 -17.28 -12.95
C PRO A 81 30.30 -17.71 -13.90
N PRO A 82 30.00 -16.97 -14.98
CA PRO A 82 28.99 -17.41 -15.91
C PRO A 82 29.42 -18.79 -16.38
N MET A 83 28.69 -19.83 -15.96
CA MET A 83 28.79 -21.13 -16.59
C MET A 83 28.53 -20.83 -18.06
N ARG A 84 29.59 -20.91 -18.86
CA ARG A 84 29.51 -20.94 -20.30
C ARG A 84 29.45 -22.42 -20.66
N PRO A 85 28.26 -23.05 -20.76
CA PRO A 85 28.09 -24.08 -21.74
C PRO A 85 27.83 -23.34 -23.05
N GLU A 86 28.85 -23.27 -23.89
CA GLU A 86 28.68 -23.05 -25.33
C GLU A 86 27.98 -24.25 -26.00
N GLN A 87 27.06 -24.93 -25.30
CA GLN A 87 26.41 -26.18 -25.67
C GLN A 87 25.05 -26.32 -24.97
N ALA A 88 24.17 -25.34 -25.18
CA ALA A 88 22.74 -25.59 -25.17
C ALA A 88 22.19 -24.87 -26.39
N GLN A 89 22.45 -25.48 -27.54
CA GLN A 89 21.85 -25.09 -28.81
C GLN A 89 20.35 -24.92 -28.59
N SER A 90 19.85 -23.79 -29.07
CA SER A 90 18.45 -23.48 -29.23
C SER A 90 17.69 -24.70 -29.76
N LEU A 91 16.89 -25.35 -28.92
CA LEU A 91 15.74 -26.09 -29.41
C LEU A 91 14.65 -25.05 -29.63
N THR A 92 14.67 -24.46 -30.81
CA THR A 92 13.58 -23.66 -31.36
C THR A 92 12.33 -24.56 -31.34
N PRO A 93 11.15 -24.07 -30.91
CA PRO A 93 9.90 -24.84 -30.93
C PRO A 93 9.48 -25.39 -32.31
N GLU A 94 10.20 -25.05 -33.38
CA GLU A 94 9.90 -25.39 -34.77
C GLU A 94 10.24 -26.83 -35.16
N GLU A 95 11.01 -27.58 -34.36
CA GLU A 95 11.38 -28.97 -34.67
C GLU A 95 10.50 -30.02 -33.96
N LEU A 96 9.45 -29.59 -33.26
CA LEU A 96 8.41 -30.50 -32.76
C LEU A 96 7.26 -30.70 -33.75
N GLU A 97 7.23 -29.94 -34.85
CA GLU A 97 6.16 -30.01 -35.87
C GLU A 97 6.51 -30.94 -37.04
N ALA A 98 7.71 -31.51 -37.05
CA ALA A 98 8.22 -32.35 -38.15
C ALA A 98 8.33 -33.84 -37.80
N ILE A 99 7.43 -34.38 -36.97
CA ILE A 99 7.24 -35.84 -36.95
C ILE A 99 6.21 -36.17 -38.04
N PRO A 100 6.61 -36.75 -39.19
CA PRO A 100 5.65 -37.30 -40.12
C PRO A 100 5.00 -38.48 -39.41
N SER A 101 3.77 -38.29 -38.95
CA SER A 101 2.89 -39.41 -38.61
C SER A 101 2.38 -39.96 -39.94
N GLU A 102 3.26 -40.70 -40.61
CA GLU A 102 2.91 -41.51 -41.76
C GLU A 102 1.97 -42.63 -41.30
N THR A 103 0.73 -42.52 -41.76
CA THR A 103 -0.13 -43.60 -42.28
C THR A 103 -0.32 -44.88 -41.44
N SER A 104 -1.56 -45.02 -40.97
CA SER A 104 -2.36 -46.25 -41.10
C SER A 104 -3.83 -45.76 -41.10
N GLU A 105 -4.35 -45.32 -42.24
CA GLU A 105 -5.14 -46.10 -43.22
C GLU A 105 -6.21 -47.04 -42.62
N THR A 106 -7.42 -46.96 -43.19
CA THR A 106 -8.44 -48.03 -43.31
C THR A 106 -9.38 -48.21 -42.11
N THR A 107 -10.71 -48.20 -42.17
CA THR A 107 -11.72 -48.06 -43.24
C THR A 107 -13.11 -47.98 -42.56
N ASP A 108 -14.08 -47.40 -43.28
CA ASP A 108 -15.53 -47.54 -43.10
C ASP A 108 -16.01 -48.83 -42.39
N GLU A 109 -16.87 -48.70 -41.39
CA GLU A 109 -18.28 -49.19 -41.37
C GLU A 109 -18.95 -48.83 -40.04
#